data_AF-A0A269PN16-F1
#
_entry.id   AF-A0A269PN16-F1
#
_cell.length_a   1.000
_cell.length_b   1.000
_cell.length_c   1.000
_cell.angle_alpha   90.00
_cell.angle_beta   90.00
_cell.angle_gamma   90.00
#
_symmetry.space_group_name_H-M   'P 1'
#
loop_
_entity.id
_entity.type
_entity.pdbx_description
1 polymer ?
#
loop_
_entity_poly.entity_id
_entity_poly.type
_entity_poly.pdbx_seq_one_letter_code
_entity_poly.pdbx_strand_id
1 'polypeptide(L)'
;MRKQIISRERVKDAHLPQDLDPIIKQIYASRGVKLNEELDNSAATLHSFKLLKDIEKASNVLARALKSQSKILIVGDFDADGATSTATLMCGLQMFGFSHVDYLVPNRFDFGYGLSPALAQEVVKIAPDLLITVDNGISCIAGVDIVKSAGIKVIVTDHHLPGTELPKADAIVNPNQVDCEFPSSALAGVGVAFYLLLALRSELRNKNWFELNNQTPPNIASLLDLVALGTVADVVPLDANNRTLVHQGLARIKNGVTRPGIEALIEVSNRNQARLSASDFGFSLAPRLNAAGRLDDMSLGIACLLSPDINNARRLAGELDALNVERREIEQSMQVEAQAVLDRLCQKDEQVPDAVCLFQNDWHQGVIGILAGRLKEKYHRPTIIFACGDDNSLEGPEIKGSCRSISGLHIRDLLESISTANPGLIIKFGGHAMAAGLSIKQADFDKFEQAFVKAVNDKLTDDLRQSIILTDGELPDGYFTLDFAQYLKQAGPWGQEFPEPIFEHVFEIVQQRIVGEKHLKLILKHQTGFLIDGIAFNVDIKQWPNTKIQNLKCAFVLDINEFRGKFTLQLLIRELVAQ
;
A
#
# COMPACT_ATOMS: atom_id res chain seq x y z
N MET A 1 -22.75 -7.27 -2.60
CA MET A 1 -23.64 -6.26 -3.22
C MET A 1 -23.35 -6.21 -4.72
N ARG A 2 -24.33 -6.03 -5.61
CA ARG A 2 -24.06 -5.86 -7.06
C ARG A 2 -23.42 -4.49 -7.30
N LYS A 3 -22.38 -4.40 -8.11
CA LYS A 3 -21.78 -3.11 -8.47
C LYS A 3 -22.45 -2.56 -9.73
N GLN A 4 -22.68 -1.26 -9.77
CA GLN A 4 -23.12 -0.58 -10.97
C GLN A 4 -21.91 -0.31 -11.87
N ILE A 5 -21.96 -0.77 -13.11
CA ILE A 5 -20.94 -0.49 -14.12
C ILE A 5 -21.22 0.88 -14.74
N ILE A 6 -20.30 1.82 -14.56
CA ILE A 6 -20.40 3.19 -15.07
C ILE A 6 -19.13 3.54 -15.84
N SER A 7 -19.30 3.98 -17.08
CA SER A 7 -18.17 4.47 -17.88
C SER A 7 -17.70 5.83 -17.41
N ARG A 8 -16.38 6.00 -17.33
CA ARG A 8 -15.73 7.28 -17.12
C ARG A 8 -16.11 8.24 -18.23
N GLU A 9 -16.31 9.51 -17.88
CA GLU A 9 -16.48 10.55 -18.89
C GLU A 9 -15.21 10.70 -19.72
N ARG A 10 -15.38 10.89 -21.03
CA ARG A 10 -14.25 11.24 -21.90
C ARG A 10 -13.80 12.67 -21.59
N VAL A 11 -12.51 12.82 -21.35
CA VAL A 11 -11.86 14.11 -21.12
C VAL A 11 -11.13 14.58 -22.37
N LYS A 12 -10.87 15.88 -22.47
CA LYS A 12 -10.00 16.45 -23.51
C LYS A 12 -8.59 15.87 -23.36
N ASP A 13 -7.99 15.43 -24.46
CA ASP A 13 -6.69 14.77 -24.49
C ASP A 13 -5.71 15.38 -25.50
N ALA A 14 -6.10 16.48 -26.16
CA ALA A 14 -5.32 17.14 -27.21
C ALA A 14 -3.94 17.65 -26.75
N HIS A 15 -3.73 17.79 -25.43
CA HIS A 15 -2.45 18.16 -24.83
C HIS A 15 -1.42 17.02 -24.84
N LEU A 16 -1.85 15.77 -25.00
CA LEU A 16 -0.96 14.60 -25.11
C LEU A 16 -0.55 14.34 -26.58
N PRO A 17 0.53 13.59 -26.83
CA PRO A 17 1.06 13.38 -28.18
C PRO A 17 0.03 12.77 -29.14
N GLN A 18 0.07 13.15 -30.41
CA GLN A 18 -0.91 12.71 -31.41
C GLN A 18 -0.63 11.31 -31.96
N ASP A 19 0.59 10.84 -31.82
CA ASP A 19 1.08 9.53 -32.24
C ASP A 19 0.79 8.41 -31.22
N LEU A 20 0.35 8.75 -30.01
CA LEU A 20 -0.17 7.76 -29.07
C LEU A 20 -1.43 7.10 -29.60
N ASP A 21 -1.59 5.81 -29.30
CA ASP A 21 -2.83 5.11 -29.56
C ASP A 21 -4.02 5.84 -28.88
N PRO A 22 -5.14 6.07 -29.59
CA PRO A 22 -6.26 6.86 -29.07
C PRO A 22 -6.85 6.33 -27.75
N ILE A 23 -6.86 5.01 -27.54
CA ILE A 23 -7.39 4.40 -26.31
C ILE A 23 -6.44 4.67 -25.14
N ILE A 24 -5.14 4.46 -25.35
CA ILE A 24 -4.10 4.73 -24.34
C ILE A 24 -4.05 6.23 -23.99
N LYS A 25 -4.16 7.10 -25.00
CA LYS A 25 -4.20 8.55 -24.83
C LYS A 25 -5.38 8.99 -23.95
N GLN A 26 -6.58 8.45 -24.21
CA GLN A 26 -7.76 8.73 -23.39
C GLN A 26 -7.62 8.19 -21.96
N ILE A 27 -7.03 7.00 -21.81
CA ILE A 27 -6.72 6.37 -20.52
C ILE A 27 -5.81 7.27 -19.69
N TYR A 28 -4.72 7.79 -20.27
CA TYR A 28 -3.82 8.71 -19.57
C TYR A 28 -4.47 10.03 -19.22
N ALA A 29 -5.17 10.66 -20.16
CA ALA A 29 -5.85 11.92 -19.90
C ALA A 29 -6.90 11.79 -18.77
N SER A 30 -7.69 10.70 -18.76
CA SER A 30 -8.70 10.44 -17.72
C SER A 30 -8.11 10.10 -16.34
N ARG A 31 -6.83 9.73 -16.30
CA ARG A 31 -6.05 9.51 -15.06
C ARG A 31 -5.23 10.74 -14.64
N GLY A 32 -5.51 11.90 -15.25
CA GLY A 32 -4.94 13.17 -14.85
C GLY A 32 -3.54 13.46 -15.39
N VAL A 33 -3.07 12.73 -16.41
CA VAL A 33 -1.81 13.06 -17.08
C VAL A 33 -1.97 14.37 -17.84
N LYS A 34 -1.16 15.38 -17.49
CA LYS A 34 -1.29 16.75 -18.02
C LYS A 34 -0.19 17.14 -19.00
N LEU A 35 0.97 16.52 -18.89
CA LEU A 35 2.17 16.88 -19.65
C LEU A 35 2.76 15.64 -20.32
N ASN A 36 3.44 15.84 -21.46
CA ASN A 36 4.04 14.73 -22.21
C ASN A 36 5.17 14.07 -21.40
N GLU A 37 5.88 14.86 -20.60
CA GLU A 37 6.98 14.44 -19.75
C GLU A 37 6.52 13.44 -18.66
N GLU A 38 5.25 13.49 -18.25
CA GLU A 38 4.68 12.56 -17.25
C GLU A 38 4.46 11.14 -17.80
N LEU A 39 4.59 10.95 -19.11
CA LEU A 39 4.56 9.64 -19.78
C LEU A 39 5.94 8.99 -19.84
N ASP A 40 7.01 9.78 -19.72
CA ASP A 40 8.38 9.28 -19.74
C ASP A 40 8.77 8.78 -18.34
N ASN A 41 8.80 7.45 -18.21
CA ASN A 41 9.23 6.77 -17.00
C ASN A 41 10.77 6.61 -16.91
N SER A 42 11.55 7.36 -17.68
CA SER A 42 13.02 7.37 -17.57
C SER A 42 13.46 7.99 -16.24
N ALA A 43 14.56 7.50 -15.67
CA ALA A 43 15.09 8.05 -14.42
C ALA A 43 15.49 9.54 -14.51
N ALA A 44 15.57 10.11 -15.72
CA ALA A 44 15.85 11.53 -15.94
C ALA A 44 14.65 12.44 -15.63
N THR A 45 13.42 11.89 -15.57
CA THR A 45 12.20 12.65 -15.25
C THR A 45 11.91 12.75 -13.76
N LEU A 46 12.68 12.03 -12.92
CA LEU A 46 12.57 12.16 -11.46
C LEU A 46 12.74 13.61 -11.04
N HIS A 47 11.88 14.08 -10.14
CA HIS A 47 11.96 15.44 -9.62
C HIS A 47 13.29 15.69 -8.93
N SER A 48 13.75 16.94 -8.93
CA SER A 48 15.00 17.29 -8.24
C SER A 48 14.84 17.09 -6.74
N PHE A 49 15.77 16.36 -6.13
CA PHE A 49 15.81 16.19 -4.67
C PHE A 49 15.87 17.55 -3.94
N LYS A 50 16.45 18.59 -4.57
CA LYS A 50 16.61 19.94 -3.98
C LYS A 50 15.30 20.61 -3.59
N LEU A 51 14.18 20.17 -4.17
CA LEU A 51 12.85 20.69 -3.86
C LEU A 51 12.28 20.08 -2.56
N LEU A 52 12.86 19.01 -2.02
CA LEU A 52 12.52 18.49 -0.70
C LEU A 52 13.07 19.42 0.38
N LYS A 53 12.17 19.97 1.19
CA LYS A 53 12.53 20.81 2.34
C LYS A 53 13.52 20.06 3.26
N ASP A 54 14.53 20.79 3.73
CA ASP A 54 15.59 20.33 4.63
C ASP A 54 16.48 19.16 4.14
N ILE A 55 16.32 18.69 2.90
CA ILE A 55 17.15 17.61 2.33
C ILE A 55 18.65 17.95 2.34
N GLU A 56 19.00 19.22 2.09
CA GLU A 56 20.39 19.70 2.11
C GLU A 56 20.95 19.77 3.53
N LYS A 57 20.10 20.05 4.53
CA LYS A 57 20.50 19.98 5.94
C LYS A 57 20.78 18.53 6.34
N ALA A 58 19.88 17.61 5.97
CA ALA A 58 20.01 16.19 6.24
C ALA A 58 21.26 15.59 5.57
N SER A 59 21.50 15.89 4.29
CA SER A 59 22.70 15.42 3.57
C SER A 59 23.99 15.98 4.17
N ASN A 60 23.97 17.23 4.67
CA ASN A 60 25.10 17.81 5.39
C ASN A 60 25.38 17.14 6.74
N VAL A 61 24.33 16.78 7.49
CA VAL A 61 24.48 16.00 8.74
C VAL A 61 25.09 14.63 8.43
N LEU A 62 24.58 13.93 7.42
CA LEU A 62 25.13 12.64 6.98
C LEU A 62 26.58 12.74 6.49
N ALA A 63 26.93 13.76 5.70
CA ALA A 63 28.30 13.94 5.22
C ALA A 63 29.28 14.16 6.39
N ARG A 64 28.86 14.87 7.45
CA ARG A 64 29.66 14.99 8.68
C ARG A 64 29.76 13.66 9.41
N ALA A 65 28.65 12.95 9.56
CA ALA A 65 28.59 11.63 10.19
C ALA A 65 29.51 10.61 9.47
N LEU A 66 29.58 10.64 8.13
CA LEU A 66 30.49 9.80 7.36
C LEU A 66 31.95 10.10 7.68
N LYS A 67 32.29 11.39 7.72
CA LYS A 67 33.65 11.86 8.02
C LYS A 67 34.10 11.48 9.43
N SER A 68 33.19 11.53 10.41
CA SER A 68 33.46 11.11 11.79
C SER A 68 33.26 9.61 12.04
N GLN A 69 32.79 8.85 11.04
CA GLN A 69 32.34 7.46 11.22
C GLN A 69 31.40 7.32 12.42
N SER A 70 30.43 8.23 12.52
CA SER A 70 29.40 8.23 13.55
C SER A 70 28.58 6.95 13.52
N LYS A 71 28.20 6.46 14.71
CA LYS A 71 27.25 5.35 14.88
C LYS A 71 25.86 5.83 14.50
N ILE A 72 25.29 5.22 13.46
CA ILE A 72 23.95 5.52 12.95
C ILE A 72 23.00 4.42 13.40
N LEU A 73 21.87 4.81 13.98
CA LEU A 73 20.74 3.94 14.23
C LEU A 73 19.56 4.37 13.38
N ILE A 74 19.05 3.48 12.55
CA ILE A 74 17.83 3.69 11.75
C ILE A 74 16.63 3.16 12.53
N VAL A 75 15.60 3.98 12.75
CA VAL A 75 14.35 3.56 13.37
C VAL A 75 13.26 3.46 12.32
N GLY A 76 12.91 2.23 11.94
CA GLY A 76 11.90 1.95 10.93
C GLY A 76 10.49 1.74 11.48
N ASP A 77 9.53 1.60 10.57
CA ASP A 77 8.17 1.16 10.90
C ASP A 77 7.97 -0.34 10.66
N PHE A 78 6.86 -0.89 11.18
CA PHE A 78 6.54 -2.31 11.18
C PHE A 78 5.78 -2.79 9.93
N ASP A 79 5.83 -2.06 8.83
CA ASP A 79 5.23 -2.47 7.57
C ASP A 79 6.25 -2.53 6.42
N ALA A 80 5.79 -2.92 5.24
CA ALA A 80 6.63 -3.11 4.08
C ALA A 80 7.33 -1.82 3.61
N ASP A 81 6.74 -0.63 3.79
CA ASP A 81 7.43 0.62 3.44
C ASP A 81 8.52 0.92 4.47
N GLY A 82 8.21 0.83 5.76
CA GLY A 82 9.21 0.94 6.84
C GLY A 82 10.38 -0.04 6.69
N ALA A 83 10.11 -1.30 6.36
CA ALA A 83 11.14 -2.31 6.15
C ALA A 83 11.98 -2.08 4.89
N THR A 84 11.35 -1.71 3.76
CA THR A 84 12.10 -1.40 2.53
C THR A 84 12.87 -0.09 2.64
N SER A 85 12.35 0.90 3.38
CA SER A 85 13.05 2.14 3.74
C SER A 85 14.29 1.87 4.58
N THR A 86 14.14 1.04 5.62
CA THR A 86 15.24 0.61 6.48
C THR A 86 16.30 -0.11 5.66
N ALA A 87 15.89 -1.09 4.84
CA ALA A 87 16.82 -1.80 3.97
C ALA A 87 17.51 -0.88 2.94
N THR A 88 16.79 0.12 2.43
CA THR A 88 17.34 1.11 1.47
C THR A 88 18.44 1.94 2.11
N LEU A 89 18.23 2.45 3.33
CA LEU A 89 19.26 3.22 4.03
C LEU A 89 20.41 2.33 4.51
N MET A 90 20.14 1.13 5.03
CA MET A 90 21.18 0.18 5.45
C MET A 90 22.14 -0.12 4.29
N CYS A 91 21.62 -0.57 3.14
CA CYS A 91 22.44 -0.82 1.95
C CYS A 91 23.09 0.46 1.43
N GLY A 92 22.31 1.55 1.32
CA GLY A 92 22.75 2.80 0.71
C GLY A 92 23.88 3.46 1.48
N LEU A 93 23.78 3.59 2.81
CA LEU A 93 24.82 4.16 3.65
C LEU A 93 26.10 3.31 3.60
N GLN A 94 25.98 1.98 3.64
CA GLN A 94 27.15 1.10 3.47
C GLN A 94 27.85 1.32 2.11
N MET A 95 27.11 1.57 1.02
CA MET A 95 27.70 1.91 -0.28
C MET A 95 28.53 3.21 -0.28
N PHE A 96 28.31 4.13 0.67
CA PHE A 96 29.12 5.33 0.87
C PHE A 96 30.32 5.12 1.83
N GLY A 97 30.45 3.94 2.43
CA GLY A 97 31.53 3.63 3.38
C GLY A 97 31.21 3.96 4.84
N PHE A 98 29.95 4.03 5.23
CA PHE A 98 29.59 4.03 6.66
C PHE A 98 29.83 2.63 7.25
N SER A 99 30.61 2.55 8.33
CA SER A 99 30.97 1.26 8.96
C SER A 99 30.08 0.87 10.14
N HIS A 100 29.32 1.83 10.68
CA HIS A 100 28.54 1.67 11.91
C HIS A 100 27.08 2.08 11.67
N VAL A 101 26.34 1.23 10.97
CA VAL A 101 24.92 1.43 10.70
C VAL A 101 24.16 0.23 11.24
N ASP A 102 23.21 0.49 12.11
CA ASP A 102 22.31 -0.51 12.68
C ASP A 102 20.87 -0.02 12.56
N TYR A 103 19.90 -0.89 12.84
CA TYR A 103 18.49 -0.53 12.83
C TYR A 103 17.74 -1.07 14.04
N LEU A 104 16.61 -0.43 14.34
CA LEU A 104 15.67 -0.84 15.37
C LEU A 104 14.26 -0.66 14.80
N VAL A 105 13.42 -1.68 14.93
CA VAL A 105 12.00 -1.58 14.58
C VAL A 105 11.18 -1.82 15.84
N PRO A 106 10.20 -0.96 16.16
CA PRO A 106 9.34 -1.18 17.31
C PRO A 106 8.49 -2.43 17.11
N ASN A 107 8.37 -3.24 18.16
CA ASN A 107 7.25 -4.16 18.25
C ASN A 107 5.96 -3.34 18.39
N ARG A 108 5.05 -3.49 17.42
CA ARG A 108 3.76 -2.80 17.36
C ARG A 108 2.92 -3.01 18.64
N PHE A 109 3.06 -4.16 19.28
CA PHE A 109 2.31 -4.51 20.49
C PHE A 109 2.87 -3.81 21.73
N ASP A 110 4.20 -3.73 21.85
CA ASP A 110 4.87 -3.25 23.06
C ASP A 110 5.04 -1.73 23.10
N PHE A 111 5.37 -1.11 21.95
CA PHE A 111 5.82 0.29 21.91
C PHE A 111 4.89 1.23 21.14
N GLY A 112 3.87 0.68 20.47
CA GLY A 112 3.00 1.45 19.58
C GLY A 112 3.70 1.84 18.26
N TYR A 113 3.23 2.92 17.65
CA TYR A 113 3.68 3.39 16.33
C TYR A 113 4.79 4.47 16.44
N GLY A 114 5.80 4.37 15.56
CA GLY A 114 6.90 5.32 15.41
C GLY A 114 7.85 5.41 16.61
N LEU A 115 8.61 6.51 16.68
CA LEU A 115 9.52 6.82 17.80
C LEU A 115 8.72 7.23 19.06
N SER A 116 8.08 6.26 19.70
CA SER A 116 7.36 6.48 20.97
C SER A 116 8.34 6.84 22.10
N PRO A 117 7.86 7.46 23.20
CA PRO A 117 8.72 7.76 24.35
C PRO A 117 9.45 6.54 24.93
N ALA A 118 8.80 5.37 24.93
CA ALA A 118 9.39 4.12 25.39
C ALA A 118 10.50 3.64 24.44
N LEU A 119 10.25 3.66 23.13
CA LEU A 119 11.30 3.32 22.14
C LEU A 119 12.47 4.31 22.19
N ALA A 120 12.19 5.60 22.36
CA ALA A 120 13.19 6.64 22.51
C ALA A 120 14.12 6.39 23.71
N GLN A 121 13.59 5.85 24.82
CA GLN A 121 14.42 5.46 25.96
C GLN A 121 15.36 4.30 25.63
N GLU A 122 14.91 3.31 24.84
CA GLU A 122 15.79 2.23 24.36
C GLU A 122 16.88 2.77 23.42
N VAL A 123 16.52 3.69 22.51
CA VAL A 123 17.49 4.40 21.65
C VAL A 123 18.57 5.11 22.47
N VAL A 124 18.18 5.79 23.55
CA VAL A 124 19.14 6.46 24.45
C VAL A 124 20.10 5.48 25.11
N LYS A 125 19.66 4.25 25.44
CA LYS A 125 20.53 3.20 25.99
C LYS A 125 21.54 2.68 24.95
N ILE A 126 21.13 2.59 23.68
CA ILE A 126 22.02 2.21 22.57
C ILE A 126 23.08 3.31 22.34
N ALA A 127 22.73 4.57 22.60
CA ALA A 127 23.59 5.75 22.48
C ALA A 127 24.24 5.90 21.09
N PRO A 128 23.46 5.93 19.98
CA PRO A 128 23.99 6.28 18.67
C PRO A 128 24.40 7.76 18.62
N ASP A 129 25.30 8.11 17.71
CA ASP A 129 25.65 9.51 17.45
C ASP A 129 24.56 10.21 16.61
N LEU A 130 23.91 9.45 15.73
CA LEU A 130 22.86 9.90 14.83
C LEU A 130 21.72 8.87 14.76
N LEU A 131 20.51 9.33 15.02
CA LEU A 131 19.26 8.63 14.74
C LEU A 131 18.70 9.08 13.39
N ILE A 132 18.23 8.14 12.58
CA ILE A 132 17.44 8.42 11.38
C ILE A 132 16.11 7.67 11.49
N THR A 133 14.99 8.37 11.59
CA THR A 133 13.68 7.70 11.46
C THR A 133 13.35 7.51 9.99
N VAL A 134 12.78 6.36 9.62
CA VAL A 134 12.29 6.08 8.27
C VAL A 134 10.83 5.68 8.32
N ASP A 135 10.02 6.29 7.46
CA ASP A 135 8.58 6.05 7.37
C ASP A 135 7.81 6.33 8.67
N ASN A 136 8.42 7.15 9.54
CA ASN A 136 7.81 7.66 10.76
C ASN A 136 8.59 8.88 11.26
N GLY A 137 8.07 9.51 12.31
CA GLY A 137 8.79 10.51 13.08
C GLY A 137 8.24 11.93 12.98
N ILE A 138 7.47 12.28 11.93
CA ILE A 138 6.97 13.66 11.74
C ILE A 138 6.05 14.12 12.86
N SER A 139 5.38 13.18 13.53
CA SER A 139 4.49 13.42 14.68
C SER A 139 5.08 13.00 16.02
N CYS A 140 6.33 12.48 16.05
CA CYS A 140 6.94 11.89 17.25
C CYS A 140 7.67 12.93 18.13
N ILE A 141 6.98 14.03 18.49
CA ILE A 141 7.58 15.17 19.21
C ILE A 141 8.28 14.73 20.51
N ALA A 142 7.55 14.02 21.38
CA ALA A 142 8.07 13.59 22.68
C ALA A 142 9.25 12.61 22.56
N GLY A 143 9.19 11.68 21.61
CA GLY A 143 10.28 10.73 21.36
C GLY A 143 11.54 11.43 20.85
N VAL A 144 11.39 12.38 19.92
CA VAL A 144 12.51 13.19 19.44
C VAL A 144 13.09 14.04 20.58
N ASP A 145 12.27 14.69 21.41
CA ASP A 145 12.75 15.49 22.54
C ASP A 145 13.59 14.66 23.53
N ILE A 146 13.19 13.42 23.82
CA ILE A 146 13.96 12.48 24.66
C ILE A 146 15.34 12.19 24.06
N VAL A 147 15.38 11.81 22.78
CA VAL A 147 16.62 11.49 22.06
C VAL A 147 17.54 12.72 21.97
N LYS A 148 16.97 13.89 21.65
CA LYS A 148 17.70 15.16 21.59
C LYS A 148 18.27 15.58 22.94
N SER A 149 17.53 15.35 24.03
CA SER A 149 17.98 15.66 25.40
C SER A 149 19.18 14.81 25.82
N ALA A 150 19.36 13.63 25.22
CA ALA A 150 20.53 12.78 25.41
C ALA A 150 21.73 13.18 24.54
N GLY A 151 21.64 14.27 23.77
CA GLY A 151 22.73 14.77 22.92
C GLY A 151 22.85 14.09 21.55
N ILE A 152 21.89 13.21 21.20
CA ILE A 152 21.88 12.46 19.94
C ILE A 152 21.37 13.36 18.80
N LYS A 153 21.98 13.25 17.62
CA LYS A 153 21.50 13.93 16.40
C LYS A 153 20.31 13.18 15.82
N VAL A 154 19.34 13.89 15.24
CA VAL A 154 18.12 13.27 14.68
C VAL A 154 17.85 13.81 13.29
N ILE A 155 17.73 12.91 12.31
CA ILE A 155 17.12 13.18 11.01
C ILE A 155 15.79 12.44 10.98
N VAL A 156 14.71 13.15 10.66
CA VAL A 156 13.41 12.52 10.40
C VAL A 156 13.24 12.36 8.89
N THR A 157 13.02 11.13 8.41
CA THR A 157 12.57 10.87 7.05
C THR A 157 11.21 10.20 7.08
N ASP A 158 10.22 10.87 6.51
CA ASP A 158 8.81 10.48 6.66
C ASP A 158 8.01 11.02 5.47
N HIS A 159 6.80 10.54 5.30
CA HIS A 159 5.85 11.01 4.30
C HIS A 159 4.45 11.27 4.86
N HIS A 160 4.20 10.93 6.13
CA HIS A 160 2.93 11.20 6.78
C HIS A 160 2.61 12.70 6.87
N LEU A 161 1.33 13.02 7.01
CA LEU A 161 0.90 14.41 7.21
C LEU A 161 1.47 14.98 8.52
N PRO A 162 2.01 16.21 8.51
CA PRO A 162 2.54 16.83 9.71
C PRO A 162 1.43 17.24 10.67
N GLY A 163 1.75 17.25 11.97
CA GLY A 163 0.92 17.89 12.99
C GLY A 163 1.02 19.43 12.96
N THR A 164 0.33 20.09 13.89
CA THR A 164 0.44 21.55 14.08
C THR A 164 1.82 21.98 14.56
N GLU A 165 2.51 21.08 15.25
CA GLU A 165 3.88 21.25 15.71
C GLU A 165 4.76 20.17 15.11
N LEU A 166 6.03 20.51 14.85
CA LEU A 166 7.03 19.59 14.31
C LEU A 166 8.07 19.24 15.38
N PRO A 167 8.65 18.03 15.34
CA PRO A 167 9.71 17.63 16.25
C PRO A 167 10.97 18.49 16.08
N LYS A 168 11.74 18.68 17.15
CA LYS A 168 12.99 19.47 17.15
C LYS A 168 14.19 18.66 16.62
N ALA A 169 14.04 18.07 15.43
CA ALA A 169 15.10 17.32 14.75
C ALA A 169 16.16 18.25 14.13
N ASP A 170 17.34 17.72 13.81
CA ASP A 170 18.40 18.45 13.09
C ASP A 170 18.03 18.65 11.61
N ALA A 171 17.21 17.76 11.04
CA ALA A 171 16.55 17.91 9.75
C ALA A 171 15.28 17.06 9.69
N ILE A 172 14.27 17.54 8.97
CA ILE A 172 13.04 16.80 8.67
C ILE A 172 12.88 16.76 7.15
N VAL A 173 12.99 15.58 6.56
CA VAL A 173 12.76 15.36 5.13
C VAL A 173 11.42 14.66 4.99
N ASN A 174 10.41 15.42 4.57
CA ASN A 174 9.07 14.93 4.33
C ASN A 174 8.38 15.81 3.28
N PRO A 175 7.83 15.22 2.19
CA PRO A 175 7.21 15.95 1.09
C PRO A 175 5.92 16.67 1.50
N ASN A 176 5.25 16.25 2.57
CA ASN A 176 4.01 16.82 3.10
C ASN A 176 4.24 17.93 4.14
N GLN A 177 5.48 18.35 4.36
CA GLN A 177 5.75 19.53 5.18
C GLN A 177 5.13 20.79 4.58
N VAL A 178 4.67 21.67 5.47
CA VAL A 178 4.29 23.04 5.09
C VAL A 178 5.47 23.72 4.39
N ASP A 179 5.20 24.37 3.26
CA ASP A 179 6.17 25.03 2.37
C ASP A 179 7.21 24.10 1.72
N CYS A 180 6.95 22.79 1.62
CA CYS A 180 7.76 21.91 0.77
C CYS A 180 7.40 22.12 -0.70
N GLU A 181 8.39 22.38 -1.56
CA GLU A 181 8.19 22.63 -3.00
C GLU A 181 8.29 21.34 -3.84
N PHE A 182 8.55 20.19 -3.21
CA PHE A 182 8.67 18.93 -3.92
C PHE A 182 7.32 18.56 -4.56
N PRO A 183 7.25 18.35 -5.90
CA PRO A 183 5.96 18.26 -6.58
C PRO A 183 5.12 17.02 -6.21
N SER A 184 5.76 15.95 -5.73
CA SER A 184 5.11 14.69 -5.38
C SER A 184 4.93 14.58 -3.86
N SER A 185 3.79 15.04 -3.37
CA SER A 185 3.34 14.81 -1.98
C SER A 185 2.99 13.34 -1.70
N ALA A 186 2.88 12.53 -2.75
CA ALA A 186 2.60 11.10 -2.70
C ALA A 186 3.85 10.22 -2.51
N LEU A 187 5.05 10.79 -2.39
CA LEU A 187 6.27 9.98 -2.22
C LEU A 187 6.17 9.11 -0.95
N ALA A 188 6.38 7.80 -1.07
CA ALA A 188 6.42 6.87 0.06
C ALA A 188 7.70 7.09 0.91
N GLY A 189 7.73 6.58 2.14
CA GLY A 189 8.89 6.60 3.03
C GLY A 189 10.15 6.05 2.37
N VAL A 190 10.05 4.95 1.61
CA VAL A 190 11.21 4.38 0.89
C VAL A 190 11.72 5.30 -0.21
N GLY A 191 10.81 6.06 -0.82
CA GLY A 191 11.12 7.11 -1.77
C GLY A 191 11.92 8.22 -1.09
N VAL A 192 11.46 8.71 0.06
CA VAL A 192 12.17 9.75 0.83
C VAL A 192 13.59 9.29 1.20
N ALA A 193 13.74 8.05 1.67
CA ALA A 193 15.04 7.44 1.96
C ALA A 193 15.96 7.41 0.72
N PHE A 194 15.42 7.01 -0.44
CA PHE A 194 16.16 7.02 -1.71
C PHE A 194 16.62 8.42 -2.12
N TYR A 195 15.74 9.42 -1.99
CA TYR A 195 16.06 10.82 -2.29
C TYR A 195 17.12 11.40 -1.34
N LEU A 196 17.14 11.00 -0.07
CA LEU A 196 18.19 11.35 0.88
C LEU A 196 19.57 10.82 0.45
N LEU A 197 19.63 9.59 -0.07
CA LEU A 197 20.88 9.02 -0.61
C LEU A 197 21.33 9.74 -1.89
N LEU A 198 20.40 10.16 -2.76
CA LEU A 198 20.73 11.00 -3.92
C LEU A 198 21.34 12.35 -3.50
N ALA A 199 20.74 13.00 -2.50
CA ALA A 199 21.23 14.25 -1.96
C ALA A 199 22.61 14.09 -1.29
N LEU A 200 22.82 13.03 -0.51
CA LEU A 200 24.11 12.70 0.08
C LEU A 200 25.19 12.49 -1.00
N ARG A 201 24.88 11.76 -2.07
CA ARG A 201 25.84 11.58 -3.19
C ARG A 201 26.22 12.91 -3.81
N SER A 202 25.25 13.79 -4.03
CA SER A 202 25.50 15.12 -4.58
C SER A 202 26.36 15.95 -3.63
N GLU A 203 26.08 15.92 -2.34
CA GLU A 203 26.82 16.66 -1.32
C GLU A 203 28.29 16.21 -1.22
N LEU A 204 28.52 14.90 -1.24
CA LEU A 204 29.88 14.33 -1.22
C LEU A 204 30.66 14.64 -2.51
N ARG A 205 29.98 14.69 -3.67
CA ARG A 205 30.60 15.16 -4.92
C ARG A 205 31.02 16.62 -4.81
N ASN A 206 30.14 17.50 -4.32
CA ASN A 206 30.43 18.92 -4.15
C ASN A 206 31.62 19.17 -3.20
N LYS A 207 31.86 18.25 -2.25
CA LYS A 207 33.01 18.30 -1.32
C LYS A 207 34.25 17.54 -1.81
N ASN A 208 34.26 17.06 -3.06
CA ASN A 208 35.31 16.21 -3.65
C ASN A 208 35.65 14.97 -2.81
N TRP A 209 34.71 14.48 -2.00
CA TRP A 209 34.95 13.39 -1.05
C TRP A 209 35.44 12.11 -1.76
N PHE A 210 34.80 11.78 -2.87
CA PHE A 210 35.09 10.57 -3.65
C PHE A 210 36.51 10.60 -4.23
N GLU A 211 36.93 11.73 -4.79
CA GLU A 211 38.29 11.91 -5.31
C GLU A 211 39.33 11.87 -4.19
N LEU A 212 39.07 12.60 -3.09
CA LEU A 212 39.98 12.67 -1.94
C LEU A 212 40.18 11.32 -1.24
N ASN A 213 39.18 10.43 -1.31
CA ASN A 213 39.24 9.09 -0.68
C ASN A 213 39.44 7.96 -1.69
N ASN A 214 39.70 8.26 -2.97
CA ASN A 214 39.85 7.27 -4.05
C ASN A 214 38.69 6.26 -4.12
N GLN A 215 37.46 6.77 -4.01
CA GLN A 215 36.21 6.00 -4.07
C GLN A 215 35.39 6.41 -5.28
N THR A 216 34.73 5.45 -5.93
CA THR A 216 33.77 5.76 -6.99
C THR A 216 32.42 6.16 -6.37
N PRO A 217 31.76 7.24 -6.82
CA PRO A 217 30.43 7.58 -6.34
C PRO A 217 29.45 6.41 -6.56
N PRO A 218 28.71 5.97 -5.54
CA PRO A 218 27.88 4.78 -5.65
C PRO A 218 26.71 4.95 -6.63
N ASN A 219 26.33 3.84 -7.27
CA ASN A 219 25.18 3.79 -8.16
C ASN A 219 23.89 3.54 -7.38
N ILE A 220 23.29 4.61 -6.85
CA ILE A 220 22.06 4.54 -6.03
C ILE A 220 20.88 3.86 -6.77
N ALA A 221 20.87 3.87 -8.11
CA ALA A 221 19.83 3.18 -8.88
C ALA A 221 19.77 1.66 -8.62
N SER A 222 20.82 1.05 -8.05
CA SER A 222 20.79 -0.35 -7.61
C SER A 222 19.80 -0.62 -6.48
N LEU A 223 19.26 0.42 -5.83
CA LEU A 223 18.29 0.30 -4.75
C LEU A 223 16.83 0.38 -5.23
N LEU A 224 16.59 0.64 -6.52
CA LEU A 224 15.24 0.88 -7.05
C LEU A 224 14.30 -0.34 -6.97
N ASP A 225 14.84 -1.55 -6.81
CA ASP A 225 14.04 -2.74 -6.55
C ASP A 225 13.35 -2.71 -5.17
N LEU A 226 14.03 -2.22 -4.11
CA LEU A 226 13.37 -1.93 -2.82
C LEU A 226 12.39 -0.78 -2.93
N VAL A 227 12.82 0.32 -3.58
CA VAL A 227 12.00 1.53 -3.69
C VAL A 227 10.69 1.21 -4.38
N ALA A 228 10.72 0.44 -5.47
CA ALA A 228 9.53 0.03 -6.18
C ALA A 228 8.63 -0.90 -5.35
N LEU A 229 9.20 -1.83 -4.58
CA LEU A 229 8.42 -2.70 -3.69
C LEU A 229 7.73 -1.89 -2.59
N GLY A 230 8.46 -1.04 -1.87
CA GLY A 230 7.90 -0.23 -0.78
C GLY A 230 6.86 0.77 -1.26
N THR A 231 7.14 1.49 -2.36
CA THR A 231 6.20 2.47 -2.94
C THR A 231 4.85 1.82 -3.28
N VAL A 232 4.86 0.62 -3.86
CA VAL A 232 3.61 -0.08 -4.17
C VAL A 232 2.97 -0.70 -2.93
N ALA A 233 3.78 -1.16 -1.97
CA ALA A 233 3.30 -1.77 -0.74
C ALA A 233 2.56 -0.77 0.16
N ASP A 234 2.98 0.49 0.16
CA ASP A 234 2.37 1.58 0.92
C ASP A 234 1.06 2.10 0.31
N VAL A 235 0.76 1.69 -0.93
CA VAL A 235 -0.47 2.08 -1.63
C VAL A 235 -0.57 3.62 -1.75
N VAL A 236 0.56 4.30 -1.96
CA VAL A 236 0.57 5.73 -2.31
C VAL A 236 0.11 5.96 -3.75
N PRO A 237 -0.44 7.14 -4.07
CA PRO A 237 -0.75 7.51 -5.45
C PRO A 237 0.44 7.30 -6.39
N LEU A 238 0.21 6.61 -7.52
CA LEU A 238 1.19 6.48 -8.59
C LEU A 238 1.14 7.71 -9.51
N ASP A 239 1.54 8.86 -8.96
CA ASP A 239 1.83 10.06 -9.74
C ASP A 239 3.05 9.85 -10.67
N ALA A 240 3.41 10.87 -11.47
CA ALA A 240 4.51 10.74 -12.43
C ALA A 240 5.84 10.31 -11.78
N ASN A 241 6.15 10.85 -10.61
CA ASN A 241 7.40 10.56 -9.92
C ASN A 241 7.44 9.11 -9.40
N ASN A 242 6.37 8.69 -8.73
CA ASN A 242 6.24 7.33 -8.21
C ASN A 242 6.14 6.29 -9.34
N ARG A 243 5.47 6.61 -10.47
CA ARG A 243 5.46 5.73 -11.65
C ARG A 243 6.85 5.52 -12.19
N THR A 244 7.68 6.57 -12.31
CA THR A 244 9.08 6.44 -12.73
C THR A 244 9.86 5.54 -11.78
N LEU A 245 9.77 5.74 -10.46
CA LEU A 245 10.45 4.89 -9.46
C LEU A 245 10.05 3.42 -9.59
N VAL A 246 8.74 3.15 -9.63
CA VAL A 246 8.19 1.80 -9.73
C VAL A 246 8.53 1.14 -11.06
N HIS A 247 8.43 1.87 -12.17
CA HIS A 247 8.77 1.40 -13.51
C HIS A 247 10.25 0.99 -13.57
N GLN A 248 11.15 1.84 -13.11
CA GLN A 248 12.59 1.57 -13.13
C GLN A 248 12.95 0.38 -12.23
N GLY A 249 12.35 0.25 -11.05
CA GLY A 249 12.57 -0.92 -10.18
C GLY A 249 12.07 -2.23 -10.81
N LEU A 250 10.85 -2.24 -11.35
CA LEU A 250 10.30 -3.39 -12.07
C LEU A 250 11.16 -3.78 -13.28
N ALA A 251 11.62 -2.81 -14.07
CA ALA A 251 12.46 -3.05 -15.23
C ALA A 251 13.78 -3.73 -14.85
N ARG A 252 14.42 -3.29 -13.74
CA ARG A 252 15.63 -3.93 -13.22
C ARG A 252 15.39 -5.37 -12.82
N ILE A 253 14.30 -5.62 -12.07
CA ILE A 253 13.96 -6.95 -11.60
C ILE A 253 13.72 -7.90 -12.77
N LYS A 254 12.94 -7.48 -13.76
CA LYS A 254 12.66 -8.26 -14.98
C LYS A 254 13.94 -8.61 -15.76
N ASN A 255 14.94 -7.74 -15.71
CA ASN A 255 16.24 -7.92 -16.36
C ASN A 255 17.26 -8.70 -15.51
N GLY A 256 16.85 -9.31 -14.40
CA GLY A 256 17.73 -10.11 -13.54
C GLY A 256 18.57 -9.29 -12.55
N VAL A 257 18.39 -7.96 -12.49
CA VAL A 257 19.04 -7.10 -11.50
C VAL A 257 18.14 -7.00 -10.29
N THR A 258 18.13 -8.07 -9.50
CA THR A 258 17.28 -8.24 -8.32
C THR A 258 18.14 -8.69 -7.14
N ARG A 259 17.89 -8.16 -5.95
CA ARG A 259 18.54 -8.65 -4.73
C ARG A 259 17.98 -10.00 -4.27
N PRO A 260 18.78 -10.80 -3.54
CA PRO A 260 18.38 -12.14 -3.09
C PRO A 260 17.05 -12.16 -2.30
N GLY A 261 16.84 -11.18 -1.42
CA GLY A 261 15.61 -11.08 -0.63
C GLY A 261 14.33 -10.96 -1.46
N ILE A 262 14.34 -10.08 -2.47
CA ILE A 262 13.18 -9.88 -3.36
C ILE A 262 13.01 -11.10 -4.28
N GLU A 263 14.11 -11.67 -4.78
CA GLU A 263 14.07 -12.89 -5.60
C GLU A 263 13.42 -14.05 -4.83
N ALA A 264 13.83 -14.28 -3.58
CA ALA A 264 13.23 -15.30 -2.73
C ALA A 264 11.72 -15.05 -2.48
N LEU A 265 11.29 -13.79 -2.29
CA LEU A 265 9.87 -13.43 -2.16
C LEU A 265 9.08 -13.68 -3.46
N ILE A 266 9.69 -13.48 -4.63
CA ILE A 266 9.10 -13.83 -5.94
C ILE A 266 8.91 -15.35 -6.03
N GLU A 267 9.92 -16.13 -5.65
CA GLU A 267 9.88 -17.60 -5.68
C GLU A 267 8.78 -18.17 -4.79
N VAL A 268 8.76 -17.82 -3.49
CA VAL A 268 7.75 -18.34 -2.53
C VAL A 268 6.33 -17.86 -2.87
N SER A 269 6.20 -16.75 -3.59
CA SER A 269 4.91 -16.27 -4.07
C SER A 269 4.43 -16.91 -5.37
N ASN A 270 5.20 -17.85 -5.94
CA ASN A 270 4.94 -18.51 -7.21
C ASN A 270 4.74 -17.50 -8.37
N ARG A 271 5.53 -16.43 -8.36
CA ARG A 271 5.50 -15.40 -9.41
C ARG A 271 6.66 -15.58 -10.39
N ASN A 272 6.44 -15.16 -11.62
CA ASN A 272 7.48 -15.16 -12.64
C ASN A 272 8.15 -13.78 -12.68
N GLN A 273 9.43 -13.73 -12.33
CA GLN A 273 10.23 -12.50 -12.28
C GLN A 273 10.20 -11.71 -13.59
N ALA A 274 10.29 -12.38 -14.75
CA ALA A 274 10.31 -11.71 -16.06
C ALA A 274 8.96 -11.04 -16.42
N ARG A 275 7.87 -11.43 -15.73
CA ARG A 275 6.51 -10.93 -15.99
C ARG A 275 5.93 -10.14 -14.82
N LEU A 276 6.75 -9.83 -13.81
CA LEU A 276 6.29 -9.17 -12.60
C LEU A 276 5.62 -7.82 -12.89
N SER A 277 4.56 -7.50 -12.18
CA SER A 277 3.84 -6.23 -12.29
C SER A 277 3.78 -5.52 -10.95
N ALA A 278 3.38 -4.24 -10.95
CA ALA A 278 3.11 -3.53 -9.69
C ALA A 278 2.06 -4.26 -8.85
N SER A 279 1.04 -4.85 -9.48
CA SER A 279 0.04 -5.64 -8.76
C SER A 279 0.64 -6.85 -8.01
N ASP A 280 1.70 -7.47 -8.53
CA ASP A 280 2.37 -8.58 -7.84
C ASP A 280 3.09 -8.11 -6.58
N PHE A 281 3.62 -6.88 -6.55
CA PHE A 281 4.14 -6.27 -5.32
C PHE A 281 3.04 -6.13 -4.27
N GLY A 282 1.94 -5.44 -4.62
CA GLY A 282 0.87 -5.16 -3.65
C GLY A 282 0.11 -6.40 -3.16
N PHE A 283 -0.10 -7.40 -4.01
CA PHE A 283 -0.94 -8.56 -3.68
C PHE A 283 -0.19 -9.87 -3.40
N SER A 284 1.11 -9.95 -3.75
CA SER A 284 1.89 -11.18 -3.58
C SER A 284 3.11 -10.99 -2.69
N LEU A 285 3.95 -9.99 -2.95
CA LEU A 285 5.19 -9.82 -2.18
C LEU A 285 4.96 -9.08 -0.86
N ALA A 286 4.43 -7.85 -0.91
CA ALA A 286 4.20 -7.02 0.26
C ALA A 286 3.37 -7.70 1.37
N PRO A 287 2.33 -8.52 1.09
CA PRO A 287 1.58 -9.21 2.13
C PRO A 287 2.40 -10.19 2.99
N ARG A 288 3.54 -10.68 2.49
CA ARG A 288 4.47 -11.55 3.24
C ARG A 288 5.32 -10.75 4.22
N LEU A 289 5.85 -9.62 3.78
CA LEU A 289 6.53 -8.67 4.66
C LEU A 289 5.57 -8.17 5.75
N ASN A 290 4.39 -7.69 5.35
CA ASN A 290 3.36 -7.18 6.25
C ASN A 290 2.77 -8.25 7.18
N ALA A 291 2.96 -9.54 6.91
CA ALA A 291 2.52 -10.59 7.84
C ALA A 291 3.42 -10.62 9.08
N ALA A 292 4.73 -10.39 8.92
CA ALA A 292 5.67 -10.30 10.03
C ALA A 292 5.25 -9.21 11.01
N GLY A 293 5.15 -7.94 10.60
CA GLY A 293 4.73 -6.86 11.49
C GLY A 293 3.27 -6.91 12.00
N ARG A 294 2.47 -7.91 11.59
CA ARG A 294 1.11 -8.15 12.10
C ARG A 294 1.01 -9.27 13.11
N LEU A 295 1.88 -10.27 13.03
CA LEU A 295 1.83 -11.48 13.85
C LEU A 295 3.07 -11.67 14.73
N ASP A 296 4.21 -11.08 14.34
CA ASP A 296 5.52 -11.34 14.94
C ASP A 296 6.45 -10.12 14.76
N ASP A 297 7.77 -10.34 14.69
CA ASP A 297 8.80 -9.32 14.54
C ASP A 297 9.09 -8.95 13.06
N MET A 298 8.92 -7.67 12.73
CA MET A 298 9.22 -7.13 11.40
C MET A 298 10.72 -7.22 11.02
N SER A 299 11.61 -7.41 11.99
CA SER A 299 13.04 -7.62 11.77
C SER A 299 13.32 -8.81 10.85
N LEU A 300 12.44 -9.82 10.84
CA LEU A 300 12.51 -10.95 9.89
C LEU A 300 12.37 -10.47 8.43
N GLY A 301 11.43 -9.57 8.17
CA GLY A 301 11.20 -8.96 6.87
C GLY A 301 12.41 -8.17 6.39
N ILE A 302 12.99 -7.35 7.27
CA ILE A 302 14.18 -6.55 6.98
C ILE A 302 15.39 -7.45 6.73
N ALA A 303 15.61 -8.48 7.55
CA ALA A 303 16.68 -9.46 7.37
C ALA A 303 16.56 -10.20 6.03
N CYS A 304 15.34 -10.52 5.59
CA CYS A 304 15.12 -11.10 4.26
C CYS A 304 15.57 -10.14 3.16
N LEU A 305 15.13 -8.87 3.21
CA LEU A 305 15.50 -7.84 2.23
C LEU A 305 17.00 -7.52 2.21
N LEU A 306 17.68 -7.65 3.35
CA LEU A 306 19.12 -7.42 3.52
C LEU A 306 19.98 -8.67 3.30
N SER A 307 19.38 -9.82 2.95
CA SER A 307 20.12 -11.07 2.85
C SER A 307 21.26 -11.00 1.82
N PRO A 308 22.49 -11.44 2.19
CA PRO A 308 23.66 -11.34 1.32
C PRO A 308 23.66 -12.38 0.20
N ASP A 309 22.93 -13.48 0.38
CA ASP A 309 22.85 -14.61 -0.56
C ASP A 309 21.43 -15.20 -0.63
N ILE A 310 21.17 -15.92 -1.72
CA ILE A 310 19.85 -16.48 -2.03
C ILE A 310 19.44 -17.62 -1.10
N ASN A 311 20.37 -18.37 -0.49
CA ASN A 311 20.01 -19.49 0.37
C ASN A 311 19.48 -18.99 1.72
N ASN A 312 20.15 -17.99 2.32
CA ASN A 312 19.62 -17.34 3.51
C ASN A 312 18.30 -16.61 3.21
N ALA A 313 18.22 -15.92 2.07
CA ALA A 313 17.00 -15.24 1.65
C ALA A 313 15.80 -16.20 1.51
N ARG A 314 15.99 -17.39 0.90
CA ARG A 314 14.96 -18.43 0.76
C ARG A 314 14.44 -18.93 2.09
N ARG A 315 15.34 -19.15 3.06
CA ARG A 315 14.93 -19.55 4.42
C ARG A 315 14.01 -18.50 5.05
N LEU A 316 14.45 -17.24 5.06
CA LEU A 316 13.68 -16.13 5.65
C LEU A 316 12.37 -15.88 4.89
N ALA A 317 12.38 -15.96 3.55
CA ALA A 317 11.18 -15.84 2.74
C ALA A 317 10.17 -16.98 3.00
N GLY A 318 10.65 -18.19 3.29
CA GLY A 318 9.80 -19.30 3.72
C GLY A 318 9.14 -19.06 5.07
N GLU A 319 9.86 -18.49 6.04
CA GLU A 319 9.31 -18.09 7.33
C GLU A 319 8.25 -16.97 7.17
N LEU A 320 8.52 -15.97 6.33
CA LEU A 320 7.55 -14.91 5.98
C LEU A 320 6.31 -15.45 5.26
N ASP A 321 6.47 -16.48 4.41
CA ASP A 321 5.35 -17.14 3.75
C ASP A 321 4.47 -17.89 4.74
N ALA A 322 5.08 -18.61 5.70
CA ALA A 322 4.37 -19.29 6.76
C ALA A 322 3.55 -18.30 7.62
N LEU A 323 4.14 -17.18 8.02
CA LEU A 323 3.42 -16.11 8.74
C LEU A 323 2.26 -15.54 7.91
N ASN A 324 2.44 -15.38 6.60
CA ASN A 324 1.36 -14.93 5.73
C ASN A 324 0.24 -15.97 5.55
N VAL A 325 0.56 -17.27 5.56
CA VAL A 325 -0.44 -18.34 5.59
C VAL A 325 -1.23 -18.30 6.90
N GLU A 326 -0.55 -18.29 8.04
CA GLU A 326 -1.17 -18.18 9.37
C GLU A 326 -2.07 -16.95 9.47
N ARG A 327 -1.57 -15.78 9.03
CA ARG A 327 -2.35 -14.55 9.03
C ARG A 327 -3.63 -14.67 8.19
N ARG A 328 -3.58 -15.36 7.06
CA ARG A 328 -4.76 -15.59 6.20
C ARG A 328 -5.74 -16.56 6.83
N GLU A 329 -5.27 -17.57 7.56
CA GLU A 329 -6.12 -18.51 8.31
C GLU A 329 -6.87 -17.80 9.44
N ILE A 330 -6.17 -16.99 10.24
CA ILE A 330 -6.77 -16.12 11.27
C ILE A 330 -7.82 -15.20 10.63
N GLU A 331 -7.44 -14.51 9.56
CA GLU A 331 -8.33 -13.61 8.81
C GLU A 331 -9.58 -14.33 8.29
N GLN A 332 -9.43 -15.56 7.76
CA GLN A 332 -10.54 -16.36 7.25
C GLN A 332 -11.47 -16.81 8.38
N SER A 333 -10.94 -17.22 9.54
CA SER A 333 -11.77 -17.58 10.71
C SER A 333 -12.61 -16.39 11.15
N MET A 334 -11.96 -15.25 11.39
CA MET A 334 -12.65 -14.02 11.80
C MET A 334 -13.68 -13.57 10.75
N GLN A 335 -13.39 -13.76 9.46
CA GLN A 335 -14.34 -13.44 8.39
C GLN A 335 -15.59 -14.33 8.41
N VAL A 336 -15.45 -15.62 8.72
CA VAL A 336 -16.60 -16.54 8.86
C VAL A 336 -17.47 -16.15 10.04
N GLU A 337 -16.87 -15.82 11.17
CA GLU A 337 -17.59 -15.37 12.37
C GLU A 337 -18.30 -14.03 12.14
N ALA A 338 -17.59 -13.04 11.57
CA ALA A 338 -18.18 -11.75 11.22
C ALA A 338 -19.35 -11.91 10.24
N GLN A 339 -19.22 -12.81 9.26
CA GLN A 339 -20.31 -13.13 8.34
C GLN A 339 -21.52 -13.72 9.07
N ALA A 340 -21.32 -14.63 10.01
CA ALA A 340 -22.40 -15.23 10.78
C ALA A 340 -23.14 -14.19 11.64
N VAL A 341 -22.44 -13.21 12.20
CA VAL A 341 -23.06 -12.09 12.94
C VAL A 341 -23.88 -11.22 11.99
N LEU A 342 -23.30 -10.85 10.83
CA LEU A 342 -24.00 -10.04 9.83
C LEU A 342 -25.22 -10.74 9.23
N ASP A 343 -25.17 -12.04 8.98
CA ASP A 343 -26.29 -12.81 8.46
C ASP A 343 -27.47 -12.80 9.45
N ARG A 344 -27.20 -12.87 10.76
CA ARG A 344 -28.23 -12.75 11.81
C ARG A 344 -28.84 -11.35 11.89
N LEU A 345 -28.04 -10.31 11.68
CA LEU A 345 -28.52 -8.93 11.63
C LEU A 345 -29.40 -8.70 10.39
N CYS A 346 -28.96 -9.15 9.21
CA CYS A 346 -29.71 -9.00 7.97
C CYS A 346 -31.04 -9.78 7.97
N GLN A 347 -31.14 -10.90 8.70
CA GLN A 347 -32.39 -11.65 8.83
C GLN A 347 -33.47 -10.91 9.64
N LYS A 348 -33.10 -9.95 10.49
CA LYS A 348 -34.06 -9.18 11.29
C LYS A 348 -34.71 -8.04 10.50
N ASP A 349 -33.94 -7.35 9.67
CA ASP A 349 -34.37 -6.09 9.02
C ASP A 349 -34.40 -6.15 7.48
N GLU A 350 -34.18 -7.34 6.88
CA GLU A 350 -34.09 -7.60 5.42
C GLU A 350 -33.07 -6.76 4.64
N GLN A 351 -32.29 -5.90 5.32
CA GLN A 351 -31.30 -5.01 4.73
C GLN A 351 -29.95 -5.11 5.45
N VAL A 352 -28.88 -4.84 4.70
CA VAL A 352 -27.53 -4.72 5.25
C VAL A 352 -27.48 -3.43 6.08
N PRO A 353 -27.01 -3.46 7.34
CA PRO A 353 -26.85 -2.27 8.16
C PRO A 353 -26.04 -1.18 7.45
N ASP A 354 -26.43 0.08 7.63
CA ASP A 354 -25.74 1.24 7.04
C ASP A 354 -24.32 1.43 7.62
N ALA A 355 -24.02 0.82 8.76
CA ALA A 355 -22.68 0.74 9.34
C ALA A 355 -22.45 -0.65 9.94
N VAL A 356 -21.21 -1.15 9.83
CA VAL A 356 -20.80 -2.42 10.44
C VAL A 356 -19.89 -2.12 11.62
N CYS A 357 -20.28 -2.52 12.82
CA CYS A 357 -19.45 -2.40 14.01
C CYS A 357 -19.44 -3.76 14.71
N LEU A 358 -18.29 -4.42 14.83
CA LEU A 358 -18.22 -5.76 15.39
C LEU A 358 -17.07 -5.89 16.39
N PHE A 359 -17.29 -6.71 17.41
CA PHE A 359 -16.31 -7.08 18.41
C PHE A 359 -16.45 -8.57 18.75
N GLN A 360 -15.33 -9.26 18.92
CA GLN A 360 -15.24 -10.58 19.55
C GLN A 360 -13.97 -10.64 20.40
N ASN A 361 -14.00 -11.41 21.49
CA ASN A 361 -12.89 -11.47 22.45
C ASN A 361 -11.66 -12.20 21.90
N ASP A 362 -11.84 -13.15 20.99
CA ASP A 362 -10.82 -14.01 20.38
C ASP A 362 -10.26 -13.46 19.06
N TRP A 363 -10.70 -12.26 18.66
CA TRP A 363 -10.22 -11.60 17.44
C TRP A 363 -8.81 -11.04 17.61
N HIS A 364 -7.98 -11.25 16.61
CA HIS A 364 -6.58 -10.83 16.63
C HIS A 364 -6.41 -9.37 16.20
N GLN A 365 -5.85 -8.53 17.08
CA GLN A 365 -5.69 -7.08 16.84
C GLN A 365 -4.83 -6.75 15.60
N GLY A 366 -3.89 -7.62 15.20
CA GLY A 366 -3.07 -7.43 13.99
C GLY A 366 -3.86 -7.56 12.67
N VAL A 367 -5.05 -8.17 12.72
CA VAL A 367 -5.84 -8.58 11.54
C VAL A 367 -7.14 -7.79 11.38
N ILE A 368 -7.66 -7.16 12.44
CA ILE A 368 -8.93 -6.40 12.42
C ILE A 368 -9.03 -5.36 11.29
N GLY A 369 -7.92 -4.70 10.94
CA GLY A 369 -7.91 -3.70 9.88
C GLY A 369 -8.11 -4.30 8.47
N ILE A 370 -7.65 -5.54 8.25
CA ILE A 370 -7.84 -6.24 6.98
C ILE A 370 -9.28 -6.75 6.89
N LEU A 371 -9.81 -7.32 7.97
CA LEU A 371 -11.21 -7.74 8.05
C LEU A 371 -12.16 -6.57 7.81
N ALA A 372 -11.93 -5.42 8.47
CA ALA A 372 -12.69 -4.20 8.25
C ALA A 372 -12.69 -3.78 6.76
N GLY A 373 -11.54 -3.90 6.09
CA GLY A 373 -11.40 -3.60 4.67
C GLY A 373 -12.22 -4.54 3.78
N ARG A 374 -12.12 -5.86 4.01
CA ARG A 374 -12.88 -6.88 3.26
C ARG A 374 -14.39 -6.72 3.42
N LEU A 375 -14.86 -6.46 4.64
CA LEU A 375 -16.27 -6.23 4.90
C LEU A 375 -16.75 -4.94 4.23
N LYS A 376 -15.96 -3.85 4.34
CA LYS A 376 -16.22 -2.60 3.60
C LYS A 376 -16.33 -2.83 2.10
N GLU A 377 -15.45 -3.62 1.50
CA GLU A 377 -15.50 -3.92 0.06
C GLU A 377 -16.70 -4.79 -0.34
N LYS A 378 -17.05 -5.78 0.49
CA LYS A 378 -18.16 -6.71 0.22
C LYS A 378 -19.53 -6.04 0.34
N TYR A 379 -19.70 -5.19 1.35
CA TYR A 379 -20.96 -4.56 1.72
C TYR A 379 -21.08 -3.11 1.27
N HIS A 380 -19.97 -2.45 0.93
CA HIS A 380 -19.92 -1.03 0.66
C HIS A 380 -20.51 -0.20 1.82
N ARG A 381 -20.05 -0.50 3.04
CA ARG A 381 -20.48 0.17 4.28
C ARG A 381 -19.28 0.55 5.15
N PRO A 382 -19.30 1.72 5.82
CA PRO A 382 -18.33 2.05 6.86
C PRO A 382 -18.27 0.91 7.88
N THR A 383 -17.07 0.44 8.18
CA THR A 383 -16.85 -0.73 9.00
C THR A 383 -15.83 -0.45 10.10
N ILE A 384 -16.15 -0.80 11.35
CA ILE A 384 -15.25 -0.79 12.50
C ILE A 384 -15.20 -2.20 13.09
N ILE A 385 -14.00 -2.74 13.23
CA ILE A 385 -13.74 -4.05 13.83
C ILE A 385 -12.87 -3.84 15.06
N PHE A 386 -13.33 -4.33 16.21
CA PHE A 386 -12.61 -4.28 17.48
C PHE A 386 -12.03 -5.64 17.86
N ALA A 387 -10.90 -5.62 18.54
CA ALA A 387 -10.28 -6.76 19.20
C ALA A 387 -9.81 -6.35 20.60
N CYS A 388 -9.58 -7.33 21.47
CA CYS A 388 -8.91 -7.11 22.76
C CYS A 388 -7.56 -6.43 22.54
N GLY A 389 -7.26 -5.39 23.32
CA GLY A 389 -5.91 -4.86 23.42
C GLY A 389 -5.09 -5.66 24.44
N ASP A 390 -3.76 -5.54 24.37
CA ASP A 390 -2.86 -6.16 25.36
C ASP A 390 -2.79 -5.37 26.68
N ASP A 391 -3.43 -4.20 26.74
CA ASP A 391 -3.32 -3.26 27.84
C ASP A 391 -4.37 -3.58 28.92
N ASN A 392 -3.93 -4.25 29.99
CA ASN A 392 -4.74 -4.45 31.19
C ASN A 392 -4.65 -3.19 32.05
N SER A 393 -5.35 -2.14 31.63
CA SER A 393 -5.48 -0.92 32.42
C SER A 393 -6.16 -1.20 33.76
N LEU A 394 -5.79 -0.45 34.81
CA LEU A 394 -6.45 -0.50 36.12
C LEU A 394 -7.94 -0.07 36.06
N GLU A 395 -8.38 0.53 34.94
CA GLU A 395 -9.74 1.04 34.73
C GLU A 395 -10.65 0.06 33.96
N GLY A 396 -10.18 -1.15 33.66
CA GLY A 396 -10.90 -2.20 32.94
C GLY A 396 -10.25 -2.55 31.58
N PRO A 397 -10.71 -3.62 30.91
CA PRO A 397 -10.13 -4.04 29.63
C PRO A 397 -10.43 -3.02 28.53
N GLU A 398 -9.39 -2.59 27.83
CA GLU A 398 -9.50 -1.75 26.63
C GLU A 398 -9.56 -2.61 25.37
N ILE A 399 -10.36 -2.17 24.39
CA ILE A 399 -10.43 -2.78 23.06
C ILE A 399 -9.92 -1.81 22.01
N LYS A 400 -9.15 -2.33 21.06
CA LYS A 400 -8.60 -1.57 19.93
C LYS A 400 -9.46 -1.81 18.69
N GLY A 401 -9.91 -0.73 18.07
CA GLY A 401 -10.70 -0.75 16.85
C GLY A 401 -9.90 -0.31 15.62
N SER A 402 -10.22 -0.90 14.47
CA SER A 402 -9.78 -0.41 13.17
C SER A 402 -10.98 -0.11 12.27
N CYS A 403 -11.00 1.12 11.75
CA CYS A 403 -12.07 1.64 10.92
C CYS A 403 -11.68 1.63 9.45
N ARG A 404 -12.62 1.34 8.56
CA ARG A 404 -12.52 1.51 7.11
C ARG A 404 -13.78 2.18 6.58
N SER A 405 -13.58 3.20 5.77
CA SER A 405 -14.68 4.01 5.20
C SER A 405 -14.96 3.70 3.75
N ILE A 406 -16.04 4.28 3.24
CA ILE A 406 -16.39 4.35 1.82
C ILE A 406 -16.14 5.77 1.30
N SER A 407 -16.07 5.91 -0.02
CA SER A 407 -15.91 7.24 -0.65
C SER A 407 -17.07 8.15 -0.23
N GLY A 408 -16.78 9.42 0.06
CA GLY A 408 -17.77 10.41 0.49
C GLY A 408 -18.09 10.44 1.99
N LEU A 409 -17.50 9.55 2.81
CA LEU A 409 -17.66 9.57 4.26
C LEU A 409 -16.28 9.60 4.96
N HIS A 410 -15.92 10.73 5.60
CA HIS A 410 -14.66 10.90 6.31
C HIS A 410 -14.72 10.28 7.71
N ILE A 411 -14.10 9.11 7.89
CA ILE A 411 -14.26 8.33 9.13
C ILE A 411 -13.64 9.01 10.35
N ARG A 412 -12.51 9.70 10.19
CA ARG A 412 -11.89 10.45 11.29
C ARG A 412 -12.79 11.58 11.79
N ASP A 413 -13.46 12.30 10.89
CA ASP A 413 -14.34 13.42 11.29
C ASP A 413 -15.60 12.88 11.96
N LEU A 414 -16.04 11.70 11.53
CA LEU A 414 -17.12 10.97 12.18
C LEU A 414 -16.74 10.58 13.62
N LEU A 415 -15.54 10.02 13.82
CA LEU A 415 -15.03 9.67 15.15
C LEU A 415 -14.88 10.91 16.04
N GLU A 416 -14.39 12.02 15.49
CA GLU A 416 -14.30 13.29 16.21
C GLU A 416 -15.68 13.82 16.62
N SER A 417 -16.67 13.73 15.73
CA SER A 417 -18.06 14.09 16.03
C SER A 417 -18.64 13.21 17.14
N ILE A 418 -18.37 11.90 17.11
CA ILE A 418 -18.79 10.94 18.14
C ILE A 418 -18.12 11.26 19.49
N SER A 419 -16.82 11.53 19.48
CA SER A 419 -16.04 11.89 20.68
C SER A 419 -16.56 13.17 21.32
N THR A 420 -16.85 14.19 20.49
CA THR A 420 -17.39 15.47 20.95
C THR A 420 -18.79 15.33 21.55
N ALA A 421 -19.65 14.53 20.91
CA ALA A 421 -21.01 14.28 21.39
C ALA A 421 -21.06 13.35 22.62
N ASN A 422 -20.04 12.52 22.83
CA ASN A 422 -19.98 11.54 23.91
C ASN A 422 -18.60 11.60 24.61
N PRO A 423 -18.35 12.63 25.45
CA PRO A 423 -17.06 12.79 26.12
C PRO A 423 -16.68 11.56 26.94
N GLY A 424 -15.46 11.05 26.73
CA GLY A 424 -14.92 9.88 27.43
C GLY A 424 -15.29 8.52 26.81
N LEU A 425 -16.13 8.49 25.77
CA LEU A 425 -16.49 7.25 25.08
C LEU A 425 -15.32 6.70 24.22
N ILE A 426 -14.52 7.61 23.64
CA ILE A 426 -13.31 7.28 22.90
C ILE A 426 -12.10 7.73 23.72
N ILE A 427 -11.21 6.80 24.06
CA ILE A 427 -10.01 7.07 24.86
C ILE A 427 -8.98 7.80 23.99
N LYS A 428 -8.71 7.26 22.80
CA LYS A 428 -7.82 7.83 21.80
C LYS A 428 -8.27 7.40 20.41
N PHE A 429 -8.06 8.24 19.42
CA PHE A 429 -8.26 7.90 18.02
C PHE A 429 -7.31 8.70 17.13
N GLY A 430 -7.07 8.19 15.92
CA GLY A 430 -6.25 8.84 14.91
C GLY A 430 -6.40 8.18 13.55
N GLY A 431 -5.97 8.88 12.50
CA GLY A 431 -6.02 8.36 11.13
C GLY A 431 -6.41 9.42 10.09
N HIS A 432 -7.03 8.96 9.02
CA HIS A 432 -7.36 9.73 7.81
C HIS A 432 -8.83 9.50 7.39
N ALA A 433 -9.20 10.04 6.23
CA ALA A 433 -10.54 9.95 5.66
C ALA A 433 -11.09 8.52 5.54
N MET A 434 -10.24 7.60 5.05
CA MET A 434 -10.66 6.25 4.65
C MET A 434 -10.31 5.17 5.67
N ALA A 435 -9.45 5.48 6.64
CA ALA A 435 -9.01 4.53 7.66
C ALA A 435 -8.64 5.27 8.95
N ALA A 436 -9.02 4.70 10.09
CA ALA A 436 -8.66 5.21 11.41
C ALA A 436 -8.45 4.05 12.39
N GLY A 437 -7.74 4.34 13.49
CA GLY A 437 -7.65 3.48 14.67
C GLY A 437 -8.23 4.21 15.88
N LEU A 438 -8.80 3.46 16.82
CA LEU A 438 -9.29 3.99 18.08
C LEU A 438 -9.17 2.98 19.21
N SER A 439 -9.24 3.46 20.45
CA SER A 439 -9.38 2.64 21.66
C SER A 439 -10.59 3.09 22.47
N ILE A 440 -11.36 2.14 22.97
CA ILE A 440 -12.50 2.36 23.86
C ILE A 440 -12.45 1.35 25.02
N LYS A 441 -13.18 1.62 26.11
CA LYS A 441 -13.39 0.64 27.17
C LYS A 441 -14.31 -0.46 26.65
N GLN A 442 -14.00 -1.73 26.91
CA GLN A 442 -14.83 -2.85 26.46
C GLN A 442 -16.29 -2.72 26.95
N ALA A 443 -16.48 -2.24 28.18
CA ALA A 443 -17.80 -2.04 28.77
C ALA A 443 -18.66 -0.98 28.05
N ASP A 444 -18.05 -0.12 27.24
CA ASP A 444 -18.74 0.94 26.50
C ASP A 444 -18.97 0.59 25.03
N PHE A 445 -18.63 -0.64 24.59
CA PHE A 445 -18.80 -1.08 23.19
C PHE A 445 -20.22 -0.87 22.66
N ASP A 446 -21.25 -1.30 23.39
CA ASP A 446 -22.65 -1.17 22.95
C ASP A 446 -23.08 0.30 22.76
N LYS A 447 -22.60 1.18 23.65
CA LYS A 447 -22.87 2.63 23.55
C LYS A 447 -22.15 3.23 22.34
N PHE A 448 -20.91 2.81 22.10
CA PHE A 448 -20.14 3.23 20.94
C PHE A 448 -20.78 2.77 19.63
N GLU A 449 -21.19 1.50 19.54
CA GLU A 449 -21.86 0.96 18.36
C GLU A 449 -23.10 1.78 18.00
N GLN A 450 -23.95 2.09 18.98
CA GLN A 450 -25.16 2.91 18.77
C GLN A 450 -24.81 4.33 18.29
N ALA A 451 -23.81 4.97 18.90
CA ALA A 451 -23.37 6.29 18.51
C ALA A 451 -22.79 6.30 17.09
N PHE A 452 -22.02 5.26 16.72
CA PHE A 452 -21.45 5.10 15.40
C PHE A 452 -22.51 4.87 14.32
N VAL A 453 -23.43 3.92 14.53
CA VAL A 453 -24.52 3.64 13.60
C VAL A 453 -25.36 4.90 13.38
N LYS A 454 -25.70 5.62 14.45
CA LYS A 454 -26.43 6.89 14.34
C LYS A 454 -25.67 7.92 13.51
N ALA A 455 -24.39 8.15 13.80
CA ALA A 455 -23.58 9.13 13.09
C ALA A 455 -23.43 8.79 11.60
N VAL A 456 -23.35 7.51 11.24
CA VAL A 456 -23.34 7.07 9.84
C VAL A 456 -24.71 7.31 9.20
N ASN A 457 -25.82 6.92 9.83
CA ASN A 457 -27.17 7.11 9.28
C ASN A 457 -27.48 8.59 9.00
N ASP A 458 -26.99 9.50 9.85
CA ASP A 458 -27.18 10.94 9.68
C ASP A 458 -26.42 11.50 8.45
N LYS A 459 -25.40 10.80 7.95
CA LYS A 459 -24.57 11.23 6.82
C LYS A 459 -24.73 10.39 5.55
N LEU A 460 -25.18 9.15 5.66
CA LEU A 460 -25.21 8.20 4.54
C LEU A 460 -26.44 8.44 3.65
N THR A 461 -26.20 8.98 2.46
CA THR A 461 -27.22 9.17 1.42
C THR A 461 -27.35 7.93 0.53
N ASP A 462 -28.43 7.82 -0.24
CA ASP A 462 -28.64 6.71 -1.17
C ASP A 462 -27.53 6.58 -2.22
N ASP A 463 -26.98 7.70 -2.70
CA ASP A 463 -25.86 7.70 -3.63
C ASP A 463 -24.60 7.07 -3.00
N LEU A 464 -24.33 7.38 -1.73
CA LEU A 464 -23.21 6.78 -0.99
C LEU A 464 -23.43 5.29 -0.68
N ARG A 465 -24.68 4.80 -0.70
CA ARG A 465 -24.95 3.36 -0.53
C ARG A 465 -24.55 2.55 -1.76
N GLN A 466 -24.42 3.16 -2.94
CA GLN A 466 -24.18 2.46 -4.21
C GLN A 466 -22.70 2.11 -4.41
N SER A 467 -22.41 0.83 -4.66
CA SER A 467 -21.07 0.42 -5.09
C SER A 467 -20.94 0.58 -6.60
N ILE A 468 -20.01 1.43 -7.04
CA ILE A 468 -19.74 1.70 -8.46
C ILE A 468 -18.44 1.01 -8.89
N ILE A 469 -18.42 0.48 -10.12
CA ILE A 469 -17.19 0.12 -10.84
C ILE A 469 -17.06 1.03 -12.06
N LEU A 470 -15.95 1.77 -12.12
CA LEU A 470 -15.66 2.67 -13.22
C LEU A 470 -14.95 1.92 -14.36
N THR A 471 -15.41 2.11 -15.59
CA THR A 471 -14.80 1.55 -16.80
C THR A 471 -14.29 2.66 -17.73
N ASP A 472 -13.32 2.35 -18.59
CA ASP A 472 -12.78 3.21 -19.64
C ASP A 472 -13.62 3.16 -20.93
N GLY A 473 -14.85 2.65 -20.84
CA GLY A 473 -15.77 2.51 -21.97
C GLY A 473 -15.72 1.14 -22.66
N GLU A 474 -16.43 1.04 -23.77
CA GLU A 474 -16.33 -0.10 -24.66
C GLU A 474 -14.99 -0.09 -25.41
N LEU A 475 -14.37 -1.27 -25.49
CA LEU A 475 -13.16 -1.47 -26.27
C LEU A 475 -13.55 -1.73 -27.73
N PRO A 476 -13.02 -1.00 -28.72
CA PRO A 476 -13.35 -1.27 -30.11
C PRO A 476 -12.88 -2.66 -30.56
N ASP A 477 -13.61 -3.30 -31.46
CA ASP A 477 -13.43 -4.70 -31.87
C ASP A 477 -11.98 -5.07 -32.25
N GLY A 478 -11.26 -4.16 -32.92
CA GLY A 478 -9.88 -4.37 -33.37
C GLY A 478 -8.83 -4.42 -32.25
N TYR A 479 -9.21 -4.08 -31.02
CA TYR A 479 -8.31 -4.02 -29.86
C TYR A 479 -8.35 -5.30 -29.00
N PHE A 480 -9.21 -6.27 -29.31
CA PHE A 480 -9.20 -7.59 -28.68
C PHE A 480 -8.05 -8.46 -29.22
N THR A 481 -6.81 -8.02 -28.97
CA THR A 481 -5.59 -8.66 -29.46
C THR A 481 -4.55 -8.83 -28.35
N LEU A 482 -3.66 -9.82 -28.53
CA LEU A 482 -2.53 -10.02 -27.63
C LEU A 482 -1.59 -8.81 -27.61
N ASP A 483 -1.36 -8.18 -28.76
CA ASP A 483 -0.46 -7.03 -28.88
C ASP A 483 -0.98 -5.84 -28.09
N PHE A 484 -2.29 -5.55 -28.15
CA PHE A 484 -2.86 -4.49 -27.35
C PHE A 484 -2.87 -4.80 -25.85
N ALA A 485 -3.13 -6.06 -25.46
CA ALA A 485 -3.00 -6.48 -24.07
C ALA A 485 -1.58 -6.30 -23.53
N GLN A 486 -0.56 -6.55 -24.36
CA GLN A 486 0.84 -6.28 -24.00
C GLN A 486 1.11 -4.78 -23.89
N TYR A 487 0.58 -4.00 -24.84
CA TYR A 487 0.74 -2.55 -24.82
C TYR A 487 0.10 -1.91 -23.58
N LEU A 488 -1.11 -2.34 -23.19
CA LEU A 488 -1.75 -1.94 -21.93
C LEU A 488 -0.89 -2.28 -20.71
N LYS A 489 -0.26 -3.45 -20.67
CA LYS A 489 0.65 -3.81 -19.56
C LYS A 489 1.89 -2.93 -19.51
N GLN A 490 2.43 -2.56 -20.68
CA GLN A 490 3.61 -1.69 -20.79
C GLN A 490 3.29 -0.22 -20.51
N ALA A 491 2.07 0.22 -20.78
CA ALA A 491 1.58 1.57 -20.51
C ALA A 491 1.43 1.89 -19.00
N GLY A 492 1.50 0.87 -18.13
CA GLY A 492 1.63 1.05 -16.68
C GLY A 492 3.01 1.62 -16.26
N PRO A 493 3.34 1.57 -14.96
CA PRO A 493 2.72 0.76 -13.92
C PRO A 493 1.34 1.27 -13.51
N TRP A 494 0.41 0.33 -13.31
CA TRP A 494 -0.93 0.60 -12.80
C TRP A 494 -0.98 0.38 -11.29
N GLY A 495 -1.75 1.20 -10.57
CA GLY A 495 -1.84 1.14 -9.12
C GLY A 495 -2.77 2.17 -8.52
N GLN A 496 -2.53 2.54 -7.26
CA GLN A 496 -3.37 3.50 -6.54
C GLN A 496 -3.42 4.85 -7.26
N GLU A 497 -4.62 5.40 -7.41
CA GLU A 497 -4.92 6.65 -8.16
C GLU A 497 -4.46 6.69 -9.62
N PHE A 498 -3.91 5.58 -10.13
CA PHE A 498 -3.59 5.37 -11.53
C PHE A 498 -4.02 3.94 -11.94
N PRO A 499 -5.32 3.62 -11.85
CA PRO A 499 -5.81 2.25 -11.90
C PRO A 499 -5.64 1.61 -13.28
N GLU A 500 -5.49 0.29 -13.28
CA GLU A 500 -5.45 -0.52 -14.50
C GLU A 500 -6.73 -0.30 -15.33
N PRO A 501 -6.63 -0.22 -16.66
CA PRO A 501 -7.80 -0.04 -17.51
C PRO A 501 -8.82 -1.17 -17.41
N ILE A 502 -10.08 -0.80 -17.21
CA ILE A 502 -11.21 -1.73 -17.15
C ILE A 502 -12.18 -1.36 -18.26
N PHE A 503 -12.48 -2.27 -19.17
CA PHE A 503 -13.42 -2.05 -20.25
C PHE A 503 -14.78 -2.68 -19.93
N GLU A 504 -15.81 -2.26 -20.62
CA GLU A 504 -17.12 -2.91 -20.58
C GLU A 504 -17.56 -3.43 -21.94
N HIS A 505 -18.30 -4.53 -21.95
CA HIS A 505 -18.97 -5.05 -23.14
C HIS A 505 -20.05 -6.06 -22.75
N VAL A 506 -21.03 -6.27 -23.64
CA VAL A 506 -22.05 -7.32 -23.50
C VAL A 506 -21.68 -8.53 -24.36
N PHE A 507 -21.49 -9.68 -23.73
CA PHE A 507 -21.14 -10.93 -24.41
C PHE A 507 -22.27 -11.95 -24.34
N GLU A 508 -22.37 -12.80 -25.37
CA GLU A 508 -23.16 -14.03 -25.32
C GLU A 508 -22.36 -15.10 -24.56
N ILE A 509 -22.98 -15.76 -23.58
CA ILE A 509 -22.37 -16.87 -22.83
C ILE A 509 -22.49 -18.15 -23.65
N VAL A 510 -21.35 -18.67 -24.11
CA VAL A 510 -21.28 -19.98 -24.79
C VAL A 510 -21.10 -21.11 -23.81
N GLN A 511 -20.20 -20.93 -22.83
CA GLN A 511 -19.94 -21.91 -21.79
C GLN A 511 -19.65 -21.23 -20.46
N GLN A 512 -20.10 -21.86 -19.37
CA GLN A 512 -19.79 -21.45 -18.01
C GLN A 512 -19.52 -22.68 -17.15
N ARG A 513 -18.50 -22.62 -16.31
CA ARG A 513 -18.20 -23.67 -15.33
C ARG A 513 -17.43 -23.12 -14.13
N ILE A 514 -17.61 -23.74 -12.99
CA ILE A 514 -16.76 -23.47 -11.82
C ILE A 514 -15.42 -24.20 -12.00
N VAL A 515 -14.34 -23.50 -11.65
CA VAL A 515 -12.98 -24.04 -11.55
C VAL A 515 -12.43 -23.71 -10.15
N GLY A 516 -11.65 -24.64 -9.58
CA GLY A 516 -11.31 -24.58 -8.16
C GLY A 516 -12.58 -24.65 -7.30
N GLU A 517 -12.67 -23.83 -6.26
CA GLU A 517 -13.83 -23.80 -5.36
C GLU A 517 -14.83 -22.68 -5.67
N LYS A 518 -14.36 -21.52 -6.14
CA LYS A 518 -15.16 -20.28 -6.21
C LYS A 518 -14.85 -19.41 -7.42
N HIS A 519 -14.32 -19.96 -8.53
CA HIS A 519 -13.96 -19.16 -9.71
C HIS A 519 -14.79 -19.60 -10.92
N LEU A 520 -15.32 -18.64 -11.68
CA LEU A 520 -16.14 -18.89 -12.85
C LEU A 520 -15.28 -18.75 -14.11
N LYS A 521 -15.08 -19.84 -14.83
CA LYS A 521 -14.48 -19.82 -16.17
C LYS A 521 -15.61 -19.74 -17.21
N LEU A 522 -15.46 -18.82 -18.14
CA LEU A 522 -16.42 -18.53 -19.20
C LEU A 522 -15.77 -18.69 -20.57
N ILE A 523 -16.56 -19.15 -21.55
CA ILE A 523 -16.30 -18.90 -22.96
C ILE A 523 -17.38 -17.92 -23.41
N LEU A 524 -16.93 -16.75 -23.86
CA LEU A 524 -17.77 -15.63 -24.24
C LEU A 524 -17.67 -15.42 -25.75
N LYS A 525 -18.80 -15.14 -26.38
CA LYS A 525 -18.88 -14.79 -27.79
C LYS A 525 -19.14 -13.30 -27.93
N HIS A 526 -18.24 -12.63 -28.66
CA HIS A 526 -18.36 -11.23 -29.00
C HIS A 526 -19.36 -11.04 -30.15
N GLN A 527 -19.92 -9.84 -30.31
CA GLN A 527 -20.89 -9.53 -31.38
C GLN A 527 -20.35 -9.78 -32.80
N THR A 528 -19.03 -9.68 -33.01
CA THR A 528 -18.36 -10.03 -34.28
C THR A 528 -18.23 -11.53 -34.52
N GLY A 529 -18.55 -12.37 -33.53
CA GLY A 529 -18.59 -13.83 -33.63
C GLY A 529 -17.35 -14.55 -33.11
N PHE A 530 -16.25 -13.85 -32.78
CA PHE A 530 -15.09 -14.52 -32.17
C PHE A 530 -15.39 -14.97 -30.73
N LEU A 531 -14.68 -16.01 -30.31
CA LEU A 531 -14.74 -16.55 -28.95
C LEU A 531 -13.55 -16.05 -28.14
N ILE A 532 -13.79 -15.74 -26.87
CA ILE A 532 -12.76 -15.32 -25.93
C ILE A 532 -12.98 -15.97 -24.56
N ASP A 533 -11.88 -16.36 -23.93
CA ASP A 533 -11.90 -16.90 -22.59
C ASP A 533 -12.14 -15.78 -21.58
N GLY A 534 -12.99 -16.02 -20.58
CA GLY A 534 -13.21 -15.15 -19.44
C GLY A 534 -12.96 -15.88 -18.12
N ILE A 535 -12.46 -15.17 -17.10
CA ILE A 535 -12.42 -15.68 -15.73
C ILE A 535 -12.88 -14.61 -14.74
N ALA A 536 -13.82 -14.97 -13.88
CA ALA A 536 -14.22 -14.17 -12.73
C ALA A 536 -13.82 -14.91 -11.45
N PHE A 537 -13.07 -14.23 -10.58
CA PHE A 537 -12.64 -14.81 -9.31
C PHE A 537 -13.67 -14.55 -8.20
N ASN A 538 -13.75 -15.47 -7.25
CA ASN A 538 -14.59 -15.38 -6.04
C ASN A 538 -16.07 -15.07 -6.30
N VAL A 539 -16.69 -15.78 -7.26
CA VAL A 539 -18.11 -15.61 -7.58
C VAL A 539 -19.02 -16.24 -6.51
N ASP A 540 -20.26 -15.77 -6.43
CA ASP A 540 -21.31 -16.43 -5.65
C ASP A 540 -21.77 -17.72 -6.36
N ILE A 541 -21.37 -18.88 -5.81
CA ILE A 541 -21.71 -20.21 -6.34
C ILE A 541 -23.21 -20.55 -6.24
N LYS A 542 -24.00 -19.77 -5.49
CA LYS A 542 -25.47 -19.89 -5.52
C LYS A 542 -26.08 -19.20 -6.73
N GLN A 543 -25.38 -18.23 -7.31
CA GLN A 543 -25.82 -17.47 -8.48
C GLN A 543 -25.20 -17.98 -9.79
N TRP A 544 -24.02 -18.58 -9.72
CA TRP A 544 -23.26 -19.06 -10.88
C TRP A 544 -22.81 -20.52 -10.71
N PRO A 545 -22.83 -21.33 -11.78
CA PRO A 545 -23.29 -21.01 -13.12
C PRO A 545 -24.83 -20.91 -13.20
N ASN A 546 -25.34 -20.11 -14.12
CA ASN A 546 -26.77 -19.97 -14.36
C ASN A 546 -27.10 -20.06 -15.85
N THR A 547 -27.65 -21.20 -16.26
CA THR A 547 -27.98 -21.52 -17.66
C THR A 547 -29.13 -20.71 -18.24
N LYS A 548 -29.89 -19.98 -17.41
CA LYS A 548 -30.96 -19.08 -17.86
C LYS A 548 -30.42 -17.76 -18.40
N ILE A 549 -29.18 -17.40 -18.06
CA ILE A 549 -28.54 -16.17 -18.53
C ILE A 549 -27.81 -16.47 -19.83
N GLN A 550 -28.24 -15.81 -20.91
CA GLN A 550 -27.63 -15.95 -22.23
C GLN A 550 -26.67 -14.80 -22.56
N ASN A 551 -26.97 -13.59 -22.07
CA ASN A 551 -26.16 -12.40 -22.29
C ASN A 551 -25.66 -11.85 -20.96
N LEU A 552 -24.44 -11.31 -20.99
CA LEU A 552 -23.74 -10.88 -19.80
C LEU A 552 -23.01 -9.57 -20.09
N LYS A 553 -23.37 -8.51 -19.36
CA LYS A 553 -22.56 -7.30 -19.33
C LYS A 553 -21.39 -7.54 -18.38
N CYS A 554 -20.18 -7.44 -18.91
CA CYS A 554 -18.93 -7.62 -18.16
C CYS A 554 -18.23 -6.29 -17.99
N ALA A 555 -17.69 -6.01 -16.80
CA ALA A 555 -16.56 -5.12 -16.63
C ALA A 555 -15.29 -5.98 -16.55
N PHE A 556 -14.30 -5.77 -17.43
CA PHE A 556 -13.16 -6.67 -17.59
C PHE A 556 -11.84 -5.95 -17.86
N VAL A 557 -10.74 -6.59 -17.49
CA VAL A 557 -9.38 -6.23 -17.90
C VAL A 557 -8.93 -7.19 -19.00
N LEU A 558 -8.24 -6.65 -20.01
CA LEU A 558 -7.62 -7.47 -21.06
C LEU A 558 -6.33 -8.09 -20.54
N ASP A 559 -6.26 -9.41 -20.48
CA ASP A 559 -5.14 -10.15 -19.88
C ASP A 559 -4.54 -11.20 -20.84
N ILE A 560 -3.34 -11.66 -20.50
CA ILE A 560 -2.56 -12.63 -21.27
C ILE A 560 -2.35 -13.87 -20.40
N ASN A 561 -3.14 -14.89 -20.68
CA ASN A 561 -3.00 -16.21 -20.09
C ASN A 561 -1.82 -16.93 -20.73
N GLU A 562 -1.00 -17.59 -19.90
CA GLU A 562 0.08 -18.44 -20.36
C GLU A 562 -0.15 -19.86 -19.84
N PHE A 563 -0.26 -20.79 -20.76
CA PHE A 563 -0.40 -22.19 -20.42
C PHE A 563 0.49 -23.05 -21.29
N ARG A 564 1.43 -23.77 -20.66
CA ARG A 564 2.42 -24.64 -21.34
C ARG A 564 3.18 -23.90 -22.45
N GLY A 565 3.61 -22.67 -22.19
CA GLY A 565 4.35 -21.82 -23.13
C GLY A 565 3.52 -21.21 -24.27
N LYS A 566 2.19 -21.41 -24.29
CA LYS A 566 1.29 -20.72 -25.23
C LYS A 566 0.65 -19.52 -24.55
N PHE A 567 0.68 -18.38 -25.24
CA PHE A 567 0.04 -17.14 -24.83
C PHE A 567 -1.31 -16.99 -25.53
N THR A 568 -2.36 -16.74 -24.76
CA THR A 568 -3.72 -16.55 -25.27
C THR A 568 -4.36 -15.35 -24.61
N LEU A 569 -5.13 -14.59 -25.38
CA LEU A 569 -5.92 -13.48 -24.87
C LEU A 569 -7.01 -14.02 -23.93
N GLN A 570 -7.21 -13.36 -22.79
CA GLN A 570 -8.24 -13.69 -21.83
C GLN A 570 -8.84 -12.40 -21.23
N LEU A 571 -10.12 -12.45 -20.86
CA LEU A 571 -10.77 -11.41 -20.07
C LEU A 571 -10.70 -11.76 -18.58
N LEU A 572 -10.07 -10.89 -17.80
CA LEU A 572 -10.14 -10.92 -16.35
C LEU A 572 -11.36 -10.11 -15.90
N ILE A 573 -12.45 -10.79 -15.56
CA ILE A 573 -13.74 -10.17 -15.29
C ILE A 573 -13.79 -9.68 -13.84
N ARG A 574 -14.08 -8.39 -13.67
CA ARG A 574 -14.17 -7.69 -12.39
C ARG A 574 -15.61 -7.60 -11.87
N GLU A 575 -16.59 -7.51 -12.77
CA GLU A 575 -18.02 -7.50 -12.42
C GLU A 575 -18.84 -8.20 -13.51
N LEU A 576 -19.87 -8.92 -13.07
CA LEU A 576 -20.81 -9.69 -13.89
C LEU A 576 -22.23 -9.15 -13.69
N VAL A 577 -22.85 -8.62 -14.75
CA VAL A 577 -24.25 -8.16 -14.70
C VAL A 577 -25.07 -8.93 -15.73
N ALA A 578 -25.96 -9.79 -15.24
CA ALA A 578 -26.94 -10.49 -16.07
C ALA A 578 -27.82 -9.48 -16.83
N GLN A 579 -28.02 -9.72 -18.13
CA GLN A 579 -28.93 -8.93 -18.97
C GLN A 579 -30.28 -9.62 -19.14
#